data_AF-A0A3S0B7I1-F1
#
_entry.id   AF-A0A3S0B7I1-F1
#
_cell.length_a   1.000
_cell.length_b   1.000
_cell.length_c   1.000
_cell.angle_alpha   90.00
_cell.angle_beta   90.00
_cell.angle_gamma   90.00
#
_symmetry.space_group_name_H-M   'P 1'
#
loop_
_entity.id
_entity.type
_entity.pdbx_description
1 polymer ?
#
loop_
_entity_poly.entity_id
_entity_poly.type
_entity_poly.pdbx_seq_one_letter_code
_entity_poly.pdbx_strand_id
1 'polypeptide(L)' 'MTATEQPELTATLVINRTDSYCDGCRKPTLPSKTHHTDISGWAPRPGGGCGARFTATRSDYRNITADDLKDVRPDLPP' A
#
# COMPACT_ATOMS: atom_id res chain seq x y z
N MET A 1 17.79 19.21 20.91
CA MET A 1 17.50 18.84 19.51
C MET A 1 16.17 18.10 19.53
N THR A 2 15.06 18.83 19.39
CA THR A 2 13.73 18.23 19.29
C THR A 2 13.58 17.68 17.88
N ALA A 3 13.76 16.37 17.72
CA ALA A 3 13.21 15.67 16.58
C ALA A 3 11.69 15.83 16.71
N THR A 4 11.10 16.73 15.94
CA THR A 4 9.68 16.61 15.61
C THR A 4 9.56 15.29 14.87
N GLU A 5 9.21 14.23 15.59
CA GLU A 5 8.66 13.00 15.02
C GLU A 5 7.40 13.43 14.27
N GLN A 6 7.57 13.83 13.01
CA GLN A 6 6.44 13.95 12.10
C GLN A 6 5.79 12.56 12.13
N PRO A 7 4.50 12.44 12.47
CA PRO A 7 3.85 11.14 12.45
C PRO A 7 4.06 10.58 11.04
N GLU A 8 4.86 9.51 10.93
CA GLU A 8 5.07 8.85 9.65
C GLU A 8 3.69 8.48 9.14
N LEU A 9 3.31 9.02 7.99
CA LEU A 9 2.02 8.69 7.41
C LEU A 9 2.05 7.19 7.10
N THR A 10 1.20 6.41 7.75
CA THR A 10 1.12 4.96 7.51
C THR A 10 -0.21 4.62 6.85
N ALA A 11 -0.22 3.54 6.07
CA ALA A 11 -1.41 3.05 5.42
C ALA A 11 -1.38 1.53 5.28
N THR A 12 -2.56 0.94 5.13
CA THR A 12 -2.70 -0.44 4.68
C THR A 12 -2.64 -0.49 3.15
N LEU A 13 -1.84 -1.41 2.63
CA LEU A 13 -1.80 -1.75 1.22
C LEU A 13 -2.92 -2.75 0.93
N VAL A 14 -3.90 -2.34 0.13
CA VAL A 14 -4.92 -3.28 -0.34
C VAL A 14 -4.41 -3.97 -1.59
N ILE A 15 -4.30 -5.29 -1.55
CA ILE A 15 -3.87 -6.13 -2.67
C ILE A 15 -5.07 -6.97 -3.11
N ASN A 16 -5.51 -6.75 -4.34
CA ASN A 16 -6.59 -7.46 -4.97
C ASN A 16 -6.06 -8.21 -6.20
N ARG A 17 -6.90 -9.06 -6.80
CA ARG A 17 -6.49 -9.91 -7.92
C ARG A 17 -6.07 -9.12 -9.17
N THR A 18 -6.72 -7.99 -9.42
CA THR A 18 -6.54 -7.18 -10.63
C THR A 18 -5.98 -5.79 -10.37
N ASP A 19 -5.95 -5.38 -9.11
CA ASP A 19 -5.60 -4.04 -8.70
C ASP A 19 -4.96 -4.05 -7.31
N SER A 20 -4.26 -2.98 -6.98
CA SER A 20 -3.79 -2.74 -5.62
C SER A 20 -3.88 -1.25 -5.37
N TYR A 21 -4.25 -0.86 -4.16
CA TYR A 21 -4.47 0.54 -3.83
C TYR A 21 -4.09 0.84 -2.38
N CYS A 22 -3.82 2.11 -2.11
CA CYS A 22 -3.57 2.60 -0.76
C CYS A 22 -4.90 2.81 -0.04
N ASP A 23 -5.13 2.17 1.11
CA ASP A 23 -6.36 2.37 1.87
C ASP A 23 -6.54 3.83 2.36
N GLY A 24 -5.43 4.50 2.69
CA GLY A 24 -5.44 5.86 3.21
C GLY A 24 -5.89 6.93 2.21
N CYS A 25 -5.54 6.80 0.92
CA CYS A 25 -5.93 7.79 -0.10
C CYS A 25 -6.76 7.22 -1.25
N ARG A 26 -7.04 5.90 -1.22
CA ARG A 26 -7.86 5.15 -2.18
C ARG A 26 -7.36 5.18 -3.62
N LYS A 27 -6.10 5.59 -3.82
CA LYS A 27 -5.48 5.65 -5.15
C LYS A 27 -4.70 4.36 -5.45
N PRO A 28 -4.64 3.95 -6.72
CA PRO A 28 -3.94 2.74 -7.11
C PRO A 28 -2.43 2.86 -6.89
N THR A 29 -1.82 1.73 -6.55
CA THR A 29 -0.40 1.56 -6.26
C THR A 29 0.06 0.20 -6.76
N LEU A 30 1.37 -0.04 -6.77
CA LEU A 30 1.90 -1.38 -6.97
C LEU A 30 2.10 -2.07 -5.61
N PRO A 31 1.84 -3.38 -5.51
CA PRO A 31 1.99 -4.10 -4.26
C PRO A 31 3.45 -4.17 -3.80
N SER A 32 4.40 -4.16 -4.74
CA SER A 32 5.85 -4.18 -4.48
C SER A 32 6.42 -2.88 -3.89
N LYS A 33 5.62 -1.82 -3.74
CA LYS A 33 6.08 -0.54 -3.17
C LYS A 33 6.00 -0.56 -1.65
N THR A 34 7.03 -0.05 -0.98
CA THR A 34 7.03 0.14 0.48
C THR A 34 6.34 1.44 0.91
N HIS A 35 6.30 2.43 0.00
CA HIS A 35 5.66 3.73 0.21
C HIS A 35 4.76 4.07 -0.97
N HIS A 36 3.66 4.77 -0.70
CA HIS A 36 2.74 5.27 -1.72
C HIS A 36 3.23 6.59 -2.30
N THR A 37 4.33 6.57 -3.04
CA THR A 37 4.90 7.76 -3.69
C THR A 37 4.24 8.07 -5.03
N ASP A 38 3.78 7.04 -5.74
CA ASP A 38 3.31 7.13 -7.12
C ASP A 38 1.93 6.50 -7.27
N ILE A 39 1.13 7.04 -8.20
CA ILE A 39 -0.12 6.41 -8.62
C ILE A 39 0.21 5.43 -9.74
N SER A 40 -0.20 4.18 -9.59
CA SER A 40 -0.02 3.11 -10.59
C SER A 40 -1.33 2.81 -11.32
N GLY A 41 -1.30 1.99 -12.38
CA GLY A 41 -2.49 1.62 -13.14
C GLY A 41 -2.56 2.25 -14.53
N TRP A 42 -3.77 2.47 -15.05
CA TRP A 42 -3.99 2.89 -16.45
C TRP A 42 -3.44 4.28 -16.78
N ALA A 43 -3.45 5.20 -15.81
CA ALA A 43 -2.90 6.54 -15.93
C ALA A 43 -1.88 6.79 -14.81
N PRO A 44 -0.65 6.25 -14.94
CA PRO A 44 0.35 6.38 -13.89
C PRO A 44 0.74 7.84 -13.71
N ARG A 45 0.88 8.28 -12.46
CA ARG A 45 1.30 9.64 -12.10
C ARG A 45 2.43 9.59 -11.08
N PRO A 46 3.67 9.90 -11.48
CA PRO A 46 4.77 9.98 -10.52
C PRO A 46 4.52 11.10 -9.51
N GLY A 47 4.80 10.86 -8.24
CA GLY A 47 4.55 11.82 -7.15
C GLY A 47 3.07 12.07 -6.82
N GLY A 48 2.14 11.31 -7.41
CA GLY A 48 0.71 11.45 -7.15
C GLY A 48 0.20 10.71 -5.89
N GLY A 49 1.06 9.91 -5.27
CA GLY A 49 0.75 9.14 -4.09
C GLY A 49 0.71 9.99 -2.81
N CYS A 50 0.13 9.46 -1.74
CA CYS A 50 0.00 10.20 -0.48
C CYS A 50 1.29 10.26 0.35
N GLY A 51 2.34 9.55 -0.05
CA GLY A 51 3.60 9.44 0.69
C GLY A 51 3.57 8.45 1.86
N ALA A 52 2.44 7.77 2.08
CA ALA A 52 2.29 6.87 3.22
C ALA A 52 3.18 5.64 3.09
N ARG A 53 3.81 5.23 4.19
CA ARG A 53 4.48 3.94 4.31
C ARG A 53 3.45 2.84 4.52
N PHE A 54 3.58 1.75 3.77
CA PHE A 54 2.73 0.58 3.98
C PHE A 54 3.22 -0.23 5.18
N THR A 55 2.33 -0.48 6.13
CA THR A 55 2.64 -1.20 7.38
C THR A 55 1.82 -2.48 7.57
N ALA A 56 0.81 -2.69 6.73
CA ALA A 56 0.00 -3.89 6.71
C ALA A 56 -0.52 -4.12 5.28
N THR A 57 -0.90 -5.34 4.97
CA THR A 57 -1.66 -5.68 3.76
C THR A 57 -3.09 -6.07 4.13
N ARG A 58 -4.00 -5.96 3.18
CA ARG A 58 -5.33 -6.60 3.25
C ARG A 58 -5.86 -6.85 1.84
N SER A 59 -6.96 -7.57 1.73
CA SER A 59 -7.73 -7.67 0.48
C SER A 59 -9.21 -7.42 0.73
N ASP A 60 -9.91 -6.84 -0.24
CA ASP A 60 -11.37 -6.74 -0.19
C ASP A 60 -12.05 -8.00 -0.74
N TYR A 61 -11.29 -8.88 -1.40
CA TYR A 61 -11.81 -10.10 -1.99
C TYR A 61 -11.75 -11.28 -1.02
N ARG A 62 -12.88 -11.97 -0.85
CA ARG A 62 -12.98 -13.15 0.04
C ARG A 62 -12.13 -14.34 -0.40
N ASN A 63 -11.67 -14.38 -1.65
CA ASN A 63 -10.86 -15.48 -2.18
C ASN A 63 -9.35 -15.21 -2.11
N ILE A 64 -8.93 -14.03 -1.65
CA ILE A 64 -7.53 -13.74 -1.34
C ILE A 64 -7.31 -14.04 0.13
N THR A 65 -6.38 -14.95 0.40
CA THR A 65 -6.06 -15.41 1.75
C THR A 65 -4.90 -14.60 2.33
N ALA A 66 -4.71 -14.68 3.65
CA ALA A 66 -3.53 -14.12 4.30
C ALA A 66 -2.22 -14.69 3.74
N ASP A 67 -2.23 -15.95 3.26
CA ASP A 67 -1.06 -16.59 2.65
C ASP A 67 -0.74 -15.98 1.28
N ASP A 68 -1.76 -15.70 0.46
CA ASP A 68 -1.61 -14.98 -0.83
C ASP A 68 -1.04 -13.57 -0.61
N LEU A 69 -1.55 -12.84 0.40
CA LEU A 69 -1.00 -11.54 0.78
C LEU A 69 0.46 -11.64 1.26
N LYS A 70 0.81 -12.71 1.97
CA LYS A 70 2.16 -12.96 2.49
C LYS A 70 3.14 -13.40 1.39
N ASP A 71 2.67 -14.08 0.35
CA ASP A 71 3.47 -14.38 -0.84
C ASP A 71 3.88 -13.09 -1.57
N VAL A 72 2.93 -12.15 -1.73
CA VAL A 72 3.19 -10.88 -2.41
C VAL A 72 3.99 -9.91 -1.54
N ARG A 73 3.69 -9.83 -0.23
CA ARG A 73 4.36 -8.95 0.73
C ARG A 73 4.75 -9.70 2.01
N PRO A 74 5.83 -10.47 1.98
CA PRO A 74 6.30 -11.21 3.14
C PRO A 74 6.82 -10.30 4.27
N ASP A 75 7.13 -9.04 3.98
CA ASP A 75 7.56 -8.06 4.98
C ASP A 75 6.40 -7.45 5.77
N LEU A 76 5.15 -7.60 5.32
CA LEU A 76 3.98 -6.98 5.95
C LEU A 76 3.03 -8.02 6.55
N PRO A 77 2.43 -7.71 7.72
CA PRO A 77 1.34 -8.51 8.25
C PRO A 77 0.06 -8.31 7.42
N PRO A 78 -0.68 -9.39 7.09
CA PRO A 78 -2.00 -9.34 6.48
C PRO A 78 -3.13 -9.04 7.46
#